data_AF-A0A085F3J9-F1
#
_entry.id   AF-A0A085F3J9-F1
#
_cell.length_a   1.000
_cell.length_b   1.000
_cell.length_c   1.000
_cell.angle_alpha   90.00
_cell.angle_beta   90.00
_cell.angle_gamma   90.00
#
_symmetry.space_group_name_H-M   'P 1'
#
loop_
_entity.id
_entity.type
_entity.pdbx_description
1 polymer ?
#
loop_
_entity_poly.entity_id
_entity_poly.type
_entity_poly.pdbx_seq_one_letter_code
_entity_poly.pdbx_strand_id
1 'polypeptide(L)' 'MPTLIRLIIILLFLAGLVYGGMIALVTYVQPTPKQTTIRIPQRDLLGGGEPTLPGQAPAPTDPAPTP' A
#
# COMPACT_ATOMS: atom_id res chain seq x y z
N MET A 1 -36.65 24.82 -2.48
CA MET A 1 -36.32 23.96 -1.32
C MET A 1 -34.80 23.85 -1.26
N PRO A 2 -34.13 24.44 -0.25
CA PRO A 2 -32.67 24.66 -0.22
C PRO A 2 -31.88 23.39 0.15
N THR A 3 -32.18 22.25 -0.47
CA THR A 3 -31.58 20.95 -0.15
C THR A 3 -30.12 20.83 -0.63
N LEU A 4 -29.82 21.36 -1.81
CA LEU A 4 -28.48 21.33 -2.40
C LEU A 4 -27.49 22.18 -1.59
N ILE A 5 -27.83 23.43 -1.28
CA ILE A 5 -26.96 24.33 -0.48
C ILE A 5 -26.69 23.72 0.90
N ARG A 6 -27.70 23.14 1.54
CA ARG A 6 -27.53 22.44 2.81
C ARG A 6 -26.58 21.25 2.70
N LEU A 7 -26.68 20.47 1.62
CA LEU A 7 -25.75 19.36 1.35
C LEU A 7 -24.31 19.88 1.22
N ILE A 8 -24.07 20.90 0.39
CA ILE A 8 -22.73 21.46 0.17
C ILE A 8 -22.11 21.97 1.48
N ILE A 9 -22.88 22.68 2.30
CA ILE A 9 -22.40 23.20 3.59
C ILE A 9 -21.96 22.04 4.49
N ILE A 10 -22.73 20.96 4.54
CA ILE A 10 -22.38 19.75 5.32
C ILE A 10 -21.08 19.14 4.79
N LEU A 11 -20.93 19.01 3.47
CA LEU A 11 -19.71 18.46 2.86
C LEU A 11 -18.49 19.34 3.15
N LEU A 12 -18.62 20.66 3.02
CA LEU A 12 -17.54 21.60 3.35
C LEU A 12 -17.12 21.48 4.81
N PHE A 13 -18.10 21.37 5.72
CA PHE A 13 -17.82 21.19 7.14
C PHE A 13 -17.09 19.87 7.42
N LEU A 14 -17.54 18.77 6.79
CA LEU A 14 -16.90 17.46 6.93
C LEU A 14 -15.49 17.44 6.36
N ALA A 15 -15.29 18.00 5.17
CA ALA A 15 -13.98 18.14 4.55
C ALA A 15 -13.04 18.98 5.41
N GLY A 16 -13.53 20.10 5.94
CA GLY A 16 -12.80 20.95 6.87
C GLY A 16 -12.42 20.21 8.16
N LEU A 17 -13.30 19.38 8.71
CA LEU A 17 -13.04 18.60 9.91
C LEU A 17 -11.98 17.52 9.67
N VAL A 18 -12.06 16.81 8.55
CA VAL A 18 -11.07 15.79 8.16
C VAL A 18 -9.71 16.43 7.90
N TYR A 19 -9.68 17.51 7.11
CA TYR A 19 -8.44 18.22 6.79
C TYR A 19 -7.83 18.89 8.03
N GLY A 20 -8.66 19.48 8.89
CA GLY A 20 -8.24 20.03 10.17
C GLY A 20 -7.66 18.94 11.09
N GLY A 21 -8.28 17.76 11.13
CA GLY A 21 -7.74 16.60 11.82
C GLY A 21 -6.37 16.18 11.28
N MET A 22 -6.21 16.15 9.96
CA MET A 22 -4.92 15.84 9.33
C MET A 22 -3.84 16.89 9.72
N ILE A 23 -4.16 18.18 9.67
CA ILE A 23 -3.21 19.24 10.09
C ILE A 23 -2.86 19.11 11.57
N ALA A 24 -3.83 18.84 12.44
CA ALA A 24 -3.58 18.61 13.85
C ALA A 24 -2.65 17.41 14.05
N LEU A 25 -2.87 16.31 13.34
CA LEU A 25 -1.97 15.15 13.40
C LEU A 25 -0.55 15.52 12.96
N VAL A 26 -0.37 16.19 11.83
CA VAL A 26 0.97 16.55 11.32
C VAL A 26 1.72 17.50 12.26
N THR A 27 1.00 18.41 12.90
CA THR A 27 1.62 19.42 13.79
C THR A 27 1.91 18.91 15.18
N TYR A 28 1.04 18.06 15.74
CA TYR A 28 1.17 17.56 17.12
C TYR A 28 1.77 16.16 17.23
N VAL A 29 1.73 15.34 16.18
CA VAL A 29 2.28 13.98 16.19
C VAL A 29 3.68 14.00 15.59
N GLN A 30 4.66 13.59 16.38
CA GLN A 30 6.02 13.40 15.91
C GLN A 30 6.17 12.01 15.25
N PRO A 31 6.50 11.93 13.96
CA PRO A 31 6.72 10.64 13.29
C PRO A 31 7.98 9.98 13.87
N THR A 32 7.81 8.80 14.48
CA THR A 32 8.96 8.04 14.98
C THR A 32 9.52 7.15 13.87
N PRO A 33 10.79 7.29 13.47
CA PRO A 33 11.40 6.41 12.50
C PRO A 33 11.55 5.01 13.11
N LYS A 34 10.81 4.03 12.57
CA LYS A 34 10.90 2.62 12.97
C LYS A 34 11.82 1.87 12.02
N GLN A 35 12.89 1.27 12.55
CA GLN A 35 13.68 0.31 11.78
C GLN A 35 12.80 -0.90 11.43
N THR A 36 12.60 -1.13 10.14
CA THR A 36 11.81 -2.25 9.62
C THR A 36 12.76 -3.17 8.87
N THR A 37 13.12 -4.30 9.48
CA THR A 37 13.94 -5.33 8.83
C THR A 37 13.05 -6.18 7.92
N ILE A 38 13.08 -5.89 6.61
CA ILE A 38 12.48 -6.76 5.61
C ILE A 38 13.47 -7.84 5.21
N ARG A 39 13.04 -9.11 5.27
CA ARG A 39 13.86 -10.24 4.80
C ARG A 39 13.72 -10.31 3.27
N ILE A 40 14.72 -9.83 2.55
CA ILE A 40 14.74 -9.90 1.09
C ILE A 40 15.19 -11.32 0.69
N PRO A 41 14.37 -12.06 -0.08
CA PRO A 41 14.77 -13.33 -0.68
C PRO A 41 16.03 -13.18 -1.53
N GLN A 42 16.98 -14.11 -1.43
CA GLN A 42 18.22 -14.11 -2.22
C GLN A 42 17.96 -14.06 -3.73
N ARG A 43 16.87 -14.69 -4.20
CA ARG A 43 16.42 -14.65 -5.60
C ARG A 43 16.16 -13.23 -6.12
N ASP A 44 15.71 -12.32 -5.25
CA ASP A 44 15.42 -10.92 -5.62
C ASP A 44 16.71 -10.08 -5.65
N LEU A 45 17.75 -10.50 -4.92
CA LEU A 45 19.05 -9.81 -4.85
C LEU A 45 20.03 -10.27 -5.94
N LEU A 46 19.96 -11.54 -6.35
CA LEU A 46 20.87 -12.13 -7.35
C LEU A 46 20.41 -11.92 -8.80
N GLY A 47 19.38 -11.08 -9.04
CA GLY A 47 18.95 -10.67 -10.37
C GLY A 47 18.42 -11.80 -11.27
N GLY A 48 18.08 -12.96 -10.70
CA GLY A 48 17.71 -14.18 -11.43
C GLY A 48 16.31 -14.73 -11.14
N GLY A 49 15.49 -14.04 -10.34
CA GLY A 49 14.09 -14.38 -10.16
C GLY A 49 13.23 -13.39 -10.94
N GLU A 50 12.61 -13.81 -12.04
CA GLU A 50 11.46 -13.07 -12.56
C GLU A 50 10.51 -12.80 -11.38
N PRO A 51 10.03 -11.56 -11.18
CA PRO A 51 9.02 -11.28 -10.18
C PRO A 51 7.86 -12.24 -10.43
N THR A 52 7.67 -13.23 -9.54
CA THR A 52 6.53 -14.13 -9.62
C THR A 52 5.30 -13.28 -9.32
N LEU A 53 4.70 -12.73 -10.37
CA LEU A 53 3.40 -12.10 -10.33
C LEU A 53 2.43 -13.13 -9.70
N PRO A 54 1.63 -12.73 -8.70
CA PRO A 54 0.65 -13.62 -8.08
C PRO A 54 -0.21 -14.29 -9.17
N GLY A 55 0.00 -15.58 -9.40
CA GLY A 55 -0.65 -16.35 -10.47
C GLY A 55 0.29 -17.16 -11.39
N GLN A 56 1.60 -16.90 -11.40
CA GLN A 56 2.56 -17.66 -12.22
C GLN A 56 3.03 -18.93 -11.48
N ALA A 57 2.44 -20.08 -11.80
CA ALA A 57 2.94 -21.37 -11.35
C ALA A 57 4.26 -21.69 -12.07
N PRO A 58 5.30 -22.21 -11.38
CA PRO A 58 6.53 -22.63 -12.04
C PRO A 58 6.23 -23.77 -13.01
N ALA A 59 6.62 -23.60 -14.28
CA ALA A 59 6.45 -24.61 -15.31
C ALA A 59 7.17 -25.90 -14.90
N PRO A 60 6.52 -27.08 -14.95
CA PRO A 60 7.16 -28.35 -14.65
C PRO A 60 8.04 -28.75 -15.83
N THR A 61 9.33 -28.38 -15.77
CA THR A 61 10.35 -29.00 -16.62
C THR A 61 10.92 -30.21 -15.88
N ASP A 62 10.24 -31.35 -16.02
CA ASP A 62 10.82 -32.67 -15.80
C ASP A 62 11.43 -33.15 -17.13
N PRO A 63 12.76 -33.21 -17.29
CA PRO A 63 13.39 -34.19 -18.14
C PRO A 63 13.75 -35.39 -17.27
N ALA A 64 12.85 -36.38 -17.23
CA ALA A 64 13.11 -37.67 -16.61
C ALA A 64 14.37 -38.32 -17.23
N PRO A 65 15.39 -38.72 -16.47
CA PRO A 65 16.34 -39.70 -16.91
C PRO A 65 15.68 -41.08 -16.83
N THR A 66 15.38 -41.68 -17.99
CA THR A 66 14.99 -43.09 -18.13
C THR A 66 16.10 -44.03 -17.65
N PRO A 67 15.75 -45.21 -17.09
CA PRO A 67 16.66 -46.11 -16.38
C PRO A 67 17.77 -46.71 -17.23
#